data_AF-A0A2H0L747-F1
#
_entry.id   AF-A0A2H0L747-F1
#
_cell.length_a   1.000
_cell.length_b   1.000
_cell.length_c   1.000
_cell.angle_alpha   90.00
_cell.angle_beta   90.00
_cell.angle_gamma   90.00
#
_symmetry.space_group_name_H-M   'P 1'
#
loop_
_entity.id
_entity.type
_entity.pdbx_description
1 polymer ?
#
loop_
_entity_poly.entity_id
_entity_poly.type
_entity_poly.pdbx_seq_one_letter_code
_entity_poly.pdbx_strand_id
1 'polypeptide(L)' 'MKKFIPKKSVNLSAWYNQIVLAADLADYGSAKGTMIFKPYGYAIWELIQEHMNKLIKAKGVENAYFPLFIPES' A
#
# COMPACT_ATOMS: atom_id res chain seq x y z
N MET A 1 1.35 -9.18 23.81
CA MET A 1 0.11 -8.48 24.22
C MET A 1 -0.91 -8.58 23.08
N LYS A 2 -2.15 -8.99 23.33
CA LYS A 2 -3.20 -8.98 22.30
C LYS A 2 -3.48 -7.51 21.94
N LYS A 3 -3.21 -7.11 20.69
CA LYS A 3 -3.57 -5.76 20.19
C LYS A 3 -5.09 -5.64 20.22
N PHE A 4 -5.62 -4.66 20.95
CA PHE A 4 -7.05 -4.38 21.00
C PHE A 4 -7.49 -3.81 19.65
N ILE A 5 -8.42 -4.51 18.98
CA ILE A 5 -8.98 -4.09 17.69
C ILE A 5 -10.41 -3.59 17.95
N PRO A 6 -10.71 -2.29 17.72
CA PRO A 6 -12.05 -1.75 17.95
C PRO A 6 -13.07 -2.33 16.96
N LYS A 7 -14.36 -2.28 17.26
CA LYS A 7 -15.38 -2.75 16.30
C LYS A 7 -15.43 -1.83 15.08
N LYS A 8 -15.36 -2.41 13.87
CA LYS A 8 -15.46 -1.69 12.59
C LYS A 8 -16.69 -0.76 12.52
N SER A 9 -17.84 -1.22 13.01
CA SER A 9 -19.10 -0.48 12.99
C SER A 9 -19.14 0.73 13.93
N VAL A 10 -18.26 0.79 14.94
CA VAL A 10 -18.22 1.87 15.93
C VAL A 10 -17.17 2.91 15.55
N ASN A 11 -15.99 2.47 15.11
CA ASN A 11 -14.93 3.36 14.67
C ASN A 11 -14.11 2.69 13.55
N LEU A 12 -14.50 2.99 12.30
CA LEU A 12 -13.88 2.43 11.10
C LEU A 12 -12.39 2.81 10.98
N SER A 13 -12.06 4.07 11.26
CA SER A 13 -10.69 4.58 11.12
C SER A 13 -9.73 3.89 12.09
N ALA A 14 -10.10 3.82 13.38
CA ALA A 14 -9.30 3.13 14.38
C ALA A 14 -9.21 1.62 14.09
N TRP A 15 -10.31 0.99 13.65
CA TRP A 15 -10.30 -0.42 13.27
C TRP A 15 -9.35 -0.70 12.12
N TYR A 16 -9.41 0.11 11.06
CA TYR A 16 -8.58 -0.06 9.87
C TYR A 16 -7.08 0.04 10.21
N ASN A 17 -6.69 1.11 10.91
CA ASN A 17 -5.29 1.31 11.31
C ASN A 17 -4.80 0.16 12.21
N GLN A 18 -5.62 -0.28 13.17
CA GLN A 18 -5.25 -1.39 14.05
C GLN A 18 -5.10 -2.71 13.29
N ILE A 19 -5.97 -2.99 12.30
CA ILE A 19 -5.85 -4.19 11.48
C ILE A 19 -4.58 -4.16 10.63
N VAL A 20 -4.28 -3.05 9.94
CA VAL A 20 -3.08 -2.90 9.12
C VAL A 20 -1.81 -3.16 9.93
N LEU A 21 -1.73 -2.59 11.14
CA LEU A 21 -0.61 -2.76 12.05
C LEU A 21 -0.57 -4.14 12.74
N ALA A 22 -1.73 -4.74 13.02
CA ALA A 22 -1.80 -6.04 13.68
C ALA A 22 -1.52 -7.20 12.73
N ALA A 23 -1.90 -7.06 11.46
CA ALA A 23 -1.64 -8.02 10.40
C ALA A 23 -0.24 -7.87 9.78
N ASP A 24 0.57 -6.93 10.29
CA ASP A 24 1.93 -6.72 9.84
C ASP A 24 2.04 -6.35 8.34
N LEU A 25 1.06 -5.59 7.85
CA LEU A 25 0.98 -5.17 6.45
C LEU A 25 1.81 -3.92 6.18
N ALA A 26 1.76 -2.95 7.09
CA ALA A 26 2.51 -1.70 7.01
C ALA A 26 2.80 -1.16 8.40
N ASP A 27 3.75 -0.23 8.49
CA ASP A 27 4.09 0.54 9.69
C ASP A 27 4.15 2.04 9.37
N TYR A 28 4.19 2.89 10.39
CA TYR A 28 4.35 4.33 10.20
C TYR A 28 5.76 4.68 9.76
N GLY A 29 5.88 5.56 8.76
CA GLY A 29 7.17 6.10 8.34
C GLY A 29 7.68 7.23 9.23
N SER A 30 8.92 7.64 9.01
CA SER A 30 9.59 8.70 9.79
C SER A 30 9.02 10.10 9.55
N ALA A 31 8.28 10.30 8.46
CA ALA A 31 7.65 11.56 8.12
C ALA A 31 6.12 11.44 8.20
N LYS A 32 5.46 12.51 8.61
CA LYS A 32 3.99 12.52 8.70
C LYS A 32 3.38 12.22 7.33
N GLY A 33 2.45 11.27 7.29
CA GLY A 33 1.76 10.85 6.07
C GLY A 33 2.50 9.78 5.26
N THR A 34 3.67 9.31 5.70
CA THR A 34 4.36 8.19 5.07
C THR A 34 4.10 6.88 5.81
N MET A 35 4.16 5.77 5.06
CA MET A 35 4.04 4.42 5.59
C MET A 35 5.17 3.55 5.03
N ILE A 36 5.62 2.60 5.83
CA ILE A 36 6.56 1.56 5.44
C ILE A 36 5.73 0.32 5.11
N PHE A 37 5.74 -0.14 3.86
CA PHE A 37 5.14 -1.42 3.53
C PHE A 37 6.03 -2.55 4.03
N LYS A 38 5.45 -3.43 4.85
CA LYS A 38 6.14 -4.64 5.32
C LYS A 38 6.06 -5.74 4.26
N PRO A 39 6.90 -6.79 4.32
CA PRO A 39 6.93 -7.82 3.28
C PRO A 39 5.55 -8.40 2.94
N TYR A 40 4.70 -8.63 3.95
CA TYR A 40 3.36 -9.18 3.72
C TYR A 40 2.45 -8.19 2.97
N GLY A 41 2.47 -6.90 3.32
CA GLY A 41 1.69 -5.89 2.61
C GLY A 41 2.24 -5.60 1.20
N TYR A 42 3.56 -5.62 1.03
CA TYR A 42 4.18 -5.39 -0.26
C TYR A 42 3.93 -6.53 -1.24
N ALA A 43 3.91 -7.79 -0.77
CA ALA A 43 3.56 -8.95 -1.60
C ALA A 43 2.15 -8.82 -2.22
N ILE A 44 1.19 -8.25 -1.49
CA ILE A 44 -0.15 -7.97 -2.04
C ILE A 44 -0.05 -6.96 -3.18
N TRP A 45 0.76 -5.92 -3.02
CA TRP A 45 1.00 -4.93 -4.07
C TRP A 45 1.69 -5.53 -5.29
N GLU A 46 2.69 -6.40 -5.11
CA GLU A 46 3.36 -7.10 -6.23
C GLU A 46 2.37 -7.94 -7.03
N LEU A 47 1.45 -8.66 -6.38
CA LEU A 47 0.40 -9.43 -7.05
C LEU A 47 -0.56 -8.54 -7.86
N ILE A 48 -0.96 -7.39 -7.30
CA ILE A 48 -1.80 -6.41 -8.00
C ILE A 48 -1.05 -5.88 -9.23
N GLN A 49 0.20 -5.46 -9.05
CA GLN A 49 1.04 -4.92 -10.12
C GLN A 49 1.26 -5.95 -11.24
N GLU A 50 1.57 -7.20 -10.90
CA GLU A 50 1.76 -8.28 -11.87
C GLU A 50 0.49 -8.53 -12.68
N HIS A 51 -0.66 -8.63 -12.00
CA HIS A 51 -1.95 -8.85 -12.67
C HIS A 51 -2.29 -7.70 -13.62
N MET A 52 -2.16 -6.45 -13.15
CA MET A 52 -2.44 -5.28 -13.96
C MET A 52 -1.48 -5.14 -15.15
N ASN A 53 -0.18 -5.39 -14.95
CA ASN A 53 0.81 -5.37 -16.02
C ASN A 53 0.46 -6.35 -17.15
N LYS A 54 -0.02 -7.56 -16.83
CA LYS A 54 -0.46 -8.54 -17.84
C LYS A 54 -1.63 -7.99 -18.66
N LEU A 55 -2.63 -7.41 -18.01
CA LEU A 55 -3.81 -6.85 -18.68
C LEU A 55 -3.46 -5.65 -19.59
N ILE A 56 -2.56 -4.79 -19.13
CA ILE A 56 -2.13 -3.59 -19.87
C ILE A 56 -1.29 -3.98 -21.09
N LYS A 57 -0.32 -4.89 -20.93
CA LYS A 57 0.50 -5.40 -22.04
C LYS A 57 -0.32 -6.14 -23.09
N ALA A 58 -1.37 -6.87 -22.69
CA ALA A 58 -2.27 -7.53 -23.63
C ALA A 58 -2.99 -6.54 -24.58
N LYS A 59 -3.04 -5.25 -24.24
CA LYS A 59 -3.57 -4.18 -25.09
C LYS A 59 -2.50 -3.48 -25.94
N GLY A 60 -1.29 -4.02 -26.01
CA GLY A 60 -0.18 -3.44 -26.78
C GLY A 60 0.48 -2.22 -26.12
N VAL A 61 0.23 -1.99 -24.82
CA VAL A 61 0.86 -0.90 -24.08
C VAL A 61 2.22 -1.33 -23.54
N GLU A 62 3.23 -0.49 -23.74
CA GLU A 62 4.58 -0.70 -23.24
C GLU A 62 4.85 0.16 -22.00
N ASN A 63 5.54 -0.41 -21.00
CA ASN A 63 5.93 0.33 -19.81
C ASN A 63 7.13 1.24 -20.12
N ALA A 64 7.07 2.48 -19.63
CA ALA A 64 8.18 3.44 -19.67
C ALA A 64 8.39 4.03 -18.28
N TYR A 65 9.60 4.54 -18.01
CA TYR A 65 9.94 5.20 -16.76
C TYR A 65 10.51 6.58 -17.03
N PHE A 66 9.84 7.60 -16.50
CA PHE A 66 10.23 8.99 -16.62
C PHE A 66 10.84 9.47 -15.30
N PRO A 67 11.66 10.54 -15.31
CA PRO A 67 12.18 11.14 -14.09
C PRO A 67 11.06 11.57 -13.13
N LEU A 68 11.24 11.28 -11.84
CA LEU A 68 10.30 11.70 -10.79
C LEU A 68 10.32 13.21 -10.56
N PHE A 69 11.50 13.84 -10.70
CA PHE A 69 11.66 15.28 -10.53
C PHE A 69 11.32 15.99 -11.83
N ILE A 70 10.29 16.84 -11.78
CA ILE A 70 9.87 17.71 -12.88
C ILE A 70 10.32 19.13 -12.54
N PRO A 71 11.05 19.83 -13.44
CA PRO A 71 11.44 21.23 -13.23
C PRO A 71 10.21 22.13 -13.05
N GLU A 72 10.31 23.14 -12.18
CA GLU A 72 9.20 24.06 -11.84
C GLU A 72 8.78 24.98 -13.00
N SER A 73 9.62 25.11 -14.04
CA SER A 73 9.63 26.16 -15.08
C SER A 73 9.99 27.56 -14.58
#